data_AF-A0A7S2TPY8-F1
#
_entry.id   AF-A0A7S2TPY8-F1
#
_cell.length_a   1.000
_cell.length_b   1.000
_cell.length_c   1.000
_cell.angle_alpha   90.00
_cell.angle_beta   90.00
_cell.angle_gamma   90.00
#
_symmetry.space_group_name_H-M   'P 1'
#
loop_
_entity.id
_entity.type
_entity.pdbx_description
1 polymer ?
#
loop_
_entity_poly.entity_id
_entity_poly.type
_entity_poly.pdbx_seq_one_letter_code
_entity_poly.pdbx_strand_id
1 'polypeptide(L)'
;AIKHNDQTRQFHLVLIFTSHGIQAPKEEEMAALKLAARYPLSIVIVKTGSSPDKALETLALGKGRFFDNVTLVDYKDVAAKDAKTREDYMALQCMKKIPTQYAILKKKQ
;
A
#
# COMPACT_ATOMS: atom_id res chain seq x y z
N ALA A 1 -5.60 12.51 12.79
CA ALA A 1 -6.72 12.99 11.98
C ALA A 1 -6.16 13.74 10.78
N ILE A 2 -6.31 13.20 9.56
CA ILE A 2 -5.87 13.88 8.33
C ILE A 2 -6.95 14.92 8.01
N LYS A 3 -6.74 16.18 8.39
CA LYS A 3 -7.62 17.31 8.05
C LYS A 3 -7.41 17.66 6.57
N HIS A 4 -8.52 17.70 5.81
CA HIS A 4 -8.71 18.29 4.49
C HIS A 4 -7.48 18.46 3.59
N ASN A 5 -7.23 17.48 2.71
CA ASN A 5 -6.23 17.58 1.65
C ASN A 5 -6.77 18.23 0.35
N ASP A 6 -8.00 18.77 0.36
CA ASP A 6 -8.59 19.40 -0.83
C ASP A 6 -7.94 20.75 -1.18
N GLN A 7 -7.17 21.35 -0.26
CA GLN A 7 -6.53 22.66 -0.47
C GLN A 7 -5.00 22.59 -0.68
N THR A 8 -4.31 21.56 -0.15
CA THR A 8 -2.84 21.52 -0.09
C THR A 8 -2.18 20.81 -1.28
N ARG A 9 -2.92 20.06 -2.11
CA ARG A 9 -2.40 19.26 -3.26
C ARG A 9 -1.23 18.32 -2.92
N GLN A 10 -1.04 18.00 -1.64
CA GLN A 10 0.11 17.23 -1.17
C GLN A 10 -0.12 15.73 -1.39
N PHE A 11 0.86 15.08 -2.01
CA PHE A 11 0.90 13.64 -2.13
C PHE A 11 1.40 13.02 -0.83
N HIS A 12 0.65 12.04 -0.31
CA HIS A 12 0.98 11.36 0.93
C HIS A 12 1.24 9.87 0.70
N LEU A 13 2.16 9.33 1.50
CA LEU A 13 2.42 7.89 1.60
C LEU A 13 2.05 7.44 3.01
N VAL A 14 1.19 6.44 3.11
CA VAL A 14 0.87 5.77 4.38
C VAL A 14 1.57 4.42 4.37
N LEU A 15 2.44 4.20 5.36
CA LEU A 15 3.18 2.97 5.55
C LEU A 15 2.57 2.21 6.74
N ILE A 16 2.11 0.99 6.51
CA ILE A 16 1.48 0.12 7.51
C ILE A 16 2.38 -1.10 7.70
N PHE A 17 2.78 -1.37 8.94
CA PHE A 17 3.46 -2.61 9.30
C PHE A 17 2.49 -3.53 10.01
N THR A 18 2.42 -4.79 9.59
CA THR A 18 1.59 -5.80 10.26
C THR A 18 2.30 -7.15 10.37
N SER A 19 2.29 -7.73 11.57
CA SER A 19 2.85 -9.05 11.86
C SER A 19 1.82 -10.17 11.68
N HIS A 20 0.54 -9.83 11.77
CA HIS A 20 -0.55 -10.78 11.61
C HIS A 20 -1.31 -10.48 10.34
N GLY A 21 -1.76 -11.55 9.72
CA GLY A 21 -2.70 -11.39 8.63
C GLY A 21 -4.07 -10.94 9.12
N ILE A 22 -4.88 -10.41 8.21
CA ILE A 22 -6.30 -10.21 8.50
C ILE A 22 -7.06 -11.54 8.31
N GLN A 23 -8.02 -11.85 9.18
CA GLN A 23 -8.78 -13.12 9.06
C GLN A 23 -9.63 -13.16 7.78
N ALA A 24 -10.30 -12.05 7.47
CA ALA A 24 -11.06 -11.84 6.24
C ALA A 24 -11.14 -10.33 5.97
N PRO A 25 -11.13 -9.89 4.69
CA PRO A 25 -11.33 -8.48 4.37
C PRO A 25 -12.73 -8.06 4.83
N LYS A 26 -12.81 -7.07 5.71
CA LYS A 26 -14.10 -6.49 6.09
C LYS A 26 -14.57 -5.51 5.01
N GLU A 27 -15.88 -5.38 4.84
CA GLU A 27 -16.44 -4.42 3.88
C GLU A 27 -15.98 -2.98 4.17
N GLU A 28 -15.85 -2.63 5.45
CA GLU A 28 -15.35 -1.33 5.89
C GLU A 28 -13.92 -1.05 5.43
N GLU A 29 -13.03 -2.05 5.49
CA GLU A 29 -11.63 -1.95 5.05
C GLU A 29 -11.57 -1.77 3.52
N MET A 30 -12.35 -2.55 2.79
CA MET A 30 -12.48 -2.44 1.33
C MET A 30 -13.03 -1.06 0.92
N ALA A 31 -14.07 -0.58 1.61
CA ALA A 31 -14.67 0.72 1.37
C ALA A 31 -13.69 1.86 1.68
N ALA A 32 -12.93 1.77 2.76
CA ALA A 32 -11.89 2.74 3.13
C ALA A 32 -10.78 2.80 2.08
N LEU A 33 -10.27 1.66 1.61
CA LEU A 33 -9.25 1.62 0.54
C LEU A 33 -9.77 2.20 -0.78
N LYS A 34 -11.05 1.94 -1.11
CA LYS A 34 -11.72 2.50 -2.29
C LYS A 34 -11.92 4.01 -2.19
N LEU A 35 -12.28 4.51 -1.02
CA LEU A 35 -12.39 5.94 -0.75
C LEU A 35 -11.00 6.61 -0.79
N ALA A 36 -9.98 5.98 -0.19
CA ALA A 36 -8.60 6.47 -0.19
C ALA A 36 -8.06 6.70 -1.61
N ALA A 37 -8.44 5.84 -2.58
CA ALA A 37 -8.05 5.98 -3.99
C ALA A 37 -8.61 7.24 -4.68
N ARG A 38 -9.47 8.03 -4.01
CA ARG A 38 -9.95 9.32 -4.53
C ARG A 38 -9.06 10.50 -4.13
N TYR A 39 -8.17 10.32 -3.16
CA TYR A 39 -7.25 11.33 -2.63
C TYR A 39 -5.83 11.13 -3.18
N PRO A 40 -4.95 12.14 -3.12
CA PRO A 40 -3.55 11.99 -3.51
C PRO A 40 -2.77 11.23 -2.42
N LEU A 41 -3.12 9.95 -2.26
CA LEU A 41 -2.65 9.06 -1.20
C LEU A 41 -2.33 7.69 -1.78
N SER A 42 -1.12 7.21 -1.49
CA SER A 42 -0.70 5.83 -1.73
C SER A 42 -0.47 5.12 -0.41
N ILE A 43 -0.78 3.82 -0.36
CA ILE A 43 -0.66 2.99 0.83
C ILE A 43 0.33 1.87 0.55
N VAL A 44 1.33 1.69 1.41
CA VAL A 44 2.27 0.57 1.38
C VAL A 44 2.04 -0.25 2.64
N ILE A 45 1.72 -1.53 2.47
CA ILE A 45 1.53 -2.47 3.57
C ILE A 45 2.72 -3.41 3.57
N VAL A 46 3.48 -3.42 4.67
CA VAL A 46 4.61 -4.31 4.91
C VAL A 46 4.14 -5.40 5.87
N LYS A 47 4.08 -6.62 5.36
CA LYS A 47 3.73 -7.80 6.14
C LYS A 47 5.00 -8.46 6.65
N THR A 48 5.15 -8.61 7.96
CA THR A 48 6.32 -9.22 8.60
C THR A 48 6.10 -10.65 9.10
N GLY A 49 4.86 -11.13 9.09
CA GLY A 49 4.48 -12.47 9.55
C GLY A 49 4.73 -13.59 8.55
N SER A 50 5.02 -14.78 9.07
CA SER A 50 5.34 -16.00 8.28
C SER A 50 4.13 -16.69 7.66
N SER A 51 2.92 -16.40 8.14
CA SER A 51 1.69 -17.07 7.68
C SER A 51 1.24 -16.51 6.33
N PRO A 52 0.90 -17.36 5.34
CA PRO A 52 0.22 -16.89 4.13
C PRO A 52 -1.02 -16.08 4.50
N ASP A 53 -1.22 -14.95 3.83
CA ASP A 53 -2.36 -14.08 4.13
C ASP A 53 -3.09 -13.66 2.85
N LYS A 54 -3.94 -14.58 2.41
CA LYS A 54 -4.81 -14.40 1.24
C LYS A 54 -5.77 -13.22 1.42
N ALA A 55 -6.15 -12.88 2.65
CA ALA A 55 -7.09 -11.81 2.89
C ALA A 55 -6.43 -10.45 2.66
N LEU A 56 -5.18 -10.27 3.09
CA LEU A 56 -4.41 -9.06 2.78
C LEU A 56 -4.06 -8.95 1.28
N GLU A 57 -3.77 -10.06 0.62
CA GLU A 57 -3.64 -10.09 -0.85
C GLU A 57 -4.96 -9.67 -1.53
N THR A 58 -6.10 -10.15 -1.02
CA THR A 58 -7.43 -9.79 -1.53
C THR A 58 -7.73 -8.30 -1.35
N LEU A 59 -7.38 -7.71 -0.19
CA LEU A 59 -7.45 -6.25 0.02
C LEU A 59 -6.59 -5.51 -1.01
N ALA A 60 -5.34 -5.95 -1.20
CA ALA A 60 -4.40 -5.31 -2.11
C ALA A 60 -4.78 -5.43 -3.59
N LEU A 61 -5.52 -6.48 -3.97
CA LEU A 61 -6.03 -6.73 -5.32
C LEU A 61 -7.47 -6.22 -5.54
N GLY A 62 -8.10 -5.64 -4.51
CA GLY A 62 -9.49 -5.24 -4.52
C GLY A 62 -9.92 -4.44 -5.76
N LYS A 63 -11.04 -4.84 -6.36
CA LYS A 63 -11.62 -4.22 -7.57
C LYS A 63 -12.42 -2.95 -7.22
N GLY A 64 -12.61 -2.09 -8.21
CA GLY A 64 -13.48 -0.91 -8.09
C GLY A 64 -12.82 0.32 -7.45
N ARG A 65 -11.49 0.32 -7.29
CA ARG A 65 -10.71 1.50 -6.93
C ARG A 65 -10.45 2.35 -8.17
N PHE A 66 -10.36 3.66 -8.00
CA PHE A 66 -10.08 4.59 -9.11
C PHE A 66 -8.72 4.30 -9.76
N PHE A 67 -7.74 3.93 -8.95
CA PHE A 67 -6.45 3.41 -9.37
C PHE A 67 -5.93 2.43 -8.33
N ASP A 68 -4.90 1.68 -8.67
CA ASP A 68 -4.21 0.80 -7.72
C ASP A 68 -3.35 1.62 -6.75
N ASN A 69 -3.95 2.00 -5.62
CA ASN A 69 -3.33 2.82 -4.58
C ASN A 69 -2.68 2.01 -3.45
N VAL A 70 -2.57 0.67 -3.57
CA VAL A 70 -2.02 -0.20 -2.52
C VAL A 70 -0.84 -1.02 -3.06
N THR A 71 0.25 -1.00 -2.31
CA THR A 71 1.41 -1.86 -2.52
C THR A 71 1.54 -2.80 -1.33
N LEU A 72 1.45 -4.11 -1.57
CA LEU A 72 1.75 -5.11 -0.56
C LEU A 72 3.21 -5.56 -0.72
N VAL A 73 3.96 -5.51 0.38
CA VAL A 73 5.34 -5.97 0.48
C VAL A 73 5.39 -7.10 1.50
N ASP A 74 5.82 -8.29 1.05
CA ASP A 74 6.12 -9.40 1.96
C ASP A 74 7.56 -9.27 2.46
N TYR A 75 7.72 -8.95 3.74
CA TYR A 75 9.03 -8.81 4.35
C TYR A 75 9.78 -10.14 4.45
N LYS A 76 9.10 -11.30 4.37
CA LYS A 76 9.77 -12.60 4.29
C LYS A 76 10.63 -12.70 3.03
N ASP A 77 10.10 -12.23 1.91
CA ASP A 77 10.83 -12.21 0.62
C ASP A 77 12.01 -11.24 0.66
N VAL A 78 11.87 -10.15 1.41
CA VAL A 78 12.93 -9.18 1.67
C VAL A 78 14.01 -9.77 2.58
N ALA A 79 13.61 -10.37 3.69
CA ALA A 79 14.51 -10.98 4.68
C ALA A 79 15.34 -12.12 4.09
N ALA A 80 14.79 -12.83 3.08
CA ALA A 80 15.49 -13.86 2.32
C ALA A 80 16.62 -13.32 1.41
N LYS A 81 16.73 -11.99 1.22
CA LYS A 81 17.84 -11.39 0.46
C LYS A 81 19.11 -11.26 1.29
N ASP A 82 20.23 -11.24 0.56
CA ASP A 82 21.56 -10.98 1.12
C ASP A 82 21.56 -9.71 1.95
N ALA A 83 22.23 -9.76 3.11
CA ALA A 83 22.26 -8.63 4.04
C ALA A 83 22.76 -7.33 3.38
N LYS A 84 23.66 -7.43 2.40
CA LYS A 84 24.23 -6.29 1.67
C LYS A 84 23.24 -5.60 0.73
N THR A 85 22.19 -6.28 0.27
CA THR A 85 21.22 -5.78 -0.73
C THR A 85 19.80 -5.71 -0.20
N ARG A 86 19.57 -6.20 1.02
CA ARG A 86 18.25 -6.30 1.64
C ARG A 86 17.54 -4.96 1.75
N GLU A 87 18.26 -3.91 2.17
CA GLU A 87 17.68 -2.57 2.34
C GLU A 87 17.29 -1.96 1.00
N ASP A 88 18.16 -2.08 -0.02
CA ASP A 88 17.87 -1.64 -1.38
C ASP A 88 16.66 -2.39 -1.96
N TYR A 89 16.60 -3.70 -1.73
CA TYR A 89 15.48 -4.51 -2.16
C TYR A 89 14.17 -4.12 -1.46
N MET A 90 14.22 -3.85 -0.15
CA MET A 90 13.07 -3.36 0.61
C MET A 90 12.57 -2.03 0.03
N ALA A 91 13.48 -1.06 -0.16
CA ALA A 91 13.15 0.23 -0.73
C ALA A 91 12.54 0.08 -2.13
N LEU A 92 13.11 -0.78 -2.98
CA LEU A 92 12.57 -1.08 -4.31
C LEU A 92 11.14 -1.65 -4.23
N GLN A 93 10.88 -2.61 -3.34
CA GLN A 93 9.54 -3.19 -3.21
C GLN A 93 8.52 -2.15 -2.71
N CYS A 94 8.87 -1.33 -1.72
CA CYS A 94 8.00 -0.26 -1.23
C CYS A 94 7.71 0.80 -2.31
N MET A 95 8.72 1.16 -3.10
CA MET A 95 8.63 2.22 -4.10
C MET A 95 8.09 1.77 -5.46
N LYS A 96 8.00 0.45 -5.72
CA LYS A 96 7.69 -0.15 -7.03
C LYS A 96 6.51 0.48 -7.78
N LYS A 97 5.43 0.82 -7.07
CA LYS A 97 4.23 1.43 -7.67
C LYS A 97 4.13 2.94 -7.48
N ILE A 98 4.91 3.52 -6.57
CA ILE A 98 4.74 4.92 -6.13
C ILE A 98 4.90 5.93 -7.28
N PRO A 99 5.91 5.84 -8.18
CA PRO A 99 6.02 6.77 -9.31
C PRO A 99 4.80 6.75 -10.22
N THR A 100 4.29 5.56 -10.56
CA THR A 100 3.10 5.40 -11.40
C THR A 100 1.85 5.94 -10.72
N GLN A 101 1.67 5.65 -9.43
CA GLN A 101 0.56 6.16 -8.62
C GLN A 101 0.57 7.70 -8.54
N TYR A 102 1.74 8.30 -8.29
CA TYR A 102 1.90 9.75 -8.30
C TYR A 102 1.56 10.35 -9.66
N ALA A 103 2.03 9.75 -10.77
CA ALA A 103 1.74 10.23 -12.12
C ALA A 103 0.23 10.22 -12.45
N ILE A 104 -0.50 9.17 -12.02
CA ILE A 104 -1.97 9.09 -12.19
C ILE A 104 -2.65 10.21 -11.41
N LEU A 105 -2.23 10.44 -10.16
CA LEU A 105 -2.81 11.48 -9.30
C LEU A 105 -2.50 12.89 -9.80
N LYS A 106 -1.32 13.12 -10.38
CA LYS A 106 -0.95 14.42 -10.97
C LYS A 106 -1.78 14.74 -12.22
N LYS A 107 -2.12 13.75 -13.05
CA LYS A 107 -3.01 13.94 -14.22
C LYS A 107 -4.45 14.31 -13.84
N LYS A 108 -4.85 14.06 -12.60
CA LYS A 108 -6.18 14.37 -12.07
C LYS A 108 -6.27 15.80 -11.52
N GLN A 109 -5.13 16.45 -11.25
CA GLN A 109 -5.05 17.83 -10.74
C GLN A 109 -5.07 18.84 -11.90
#